data_AF-A0A520RFE0-F1
#
_entry.id   AF-A0A520RFE0-F1
#
_cell.length_a   1.000
_cell.length_b   1.000
_cell.length_c   1.000
_cell.angle_alpha   90.00
_cell.angle_beta   90.00
_cell.angle_gamma   90.00
#
_symmetry.space_group_name_H-M   'P 1'
#
loop_
_entity.id
_entity.type
_entity.pdbx_description
1 polymer ?
#
loop_
_entity_poly.entity_id
_entity_poly.type
_entity_poly.pdbx_seq_one_letter_code
_entity_poly.pdbx_strand_id
1 'polypeptide(L)'
;MPNQYGTTPTGPGEYREADTGLARPKDAATLIVVRGGTEPTILMGKRAATHRFMPNKFVFPGGRLDLIDQRLQVPGDLNAKVMERLRKATRKEVTD
;
A
#
# COMPACT_ATOMS: atom_id res chain seq x y z
N MET A 1 -9.81 16.89 -22.49
CA MET A 1 -8.99 17.45 -21.39
C MET A 1 -7.59 16.86 -21.50
N PRO A 2 -6.52 17.65 -21.65
CA PRO A 2 -5.17 17.11 -21.59
C PRO A 2 -4.92 16.53 -20.18
N ASN A 3 -4.34 15.33 -20.11
CA ASN A 3 -4.01 14.68 -18.84
C ASN A 3 -2.93 15.49 -18.11
N GLN A 4 -3.32 16.22 -17.06
CA GLN A 4 -2.41 17.09 -16.28
C GLN A 4 -1.31 16.32 -15.52
N TYR A 5 -1.37 14.99 -15.52
CA TYR A 5 -0.53 14.14 -14.69
C TYR A 5 0.65 13.49 -15.40
N GLY A 6 0.84 13.76 -16.70
CA GLY A 6 1.89 13.14 -17.51
C GLY A 6 1.72 11.62 -17.64
N THR A 7 2.60 10.97 -18.41
CA THR A 7 2.66 9.51 -18.47
C THR A 7 3.62 9.01 -17.41
N THR A 8 3.18 8.04 -16.61
CA THR A 8 4.03 7.35 -15.65
C THR A 8 4.68 6.18 -16.36
N PRO A 9 6.03 6.08 -16.47
CA PRO A 9 6.64 4.88 -17.04
C PRO A 9 6.32 3.67 -16.15
N THR A 10 6.14 2.48 -16.73
CA THR A 10 5.64 1.29 -16.01
C THR A 10 6.48 0.03 -16.26
N GLY A 11 7.73 0.19 -16.70
CA GLY A 11 8.60 -0.93 -17.05
C GLY A 11 9.04 -1.75 -15.82
N PRO A 12 8.94 -3.09 -15.84
CA PRO A 12 9.52 -3.94 -14.80
C PRO A 12 11.05 -3.80 -14.84
N GLY A 13 11.61 -3.02 -13.91
CA GLY A 13 13.03 -2.70 -13.87
C GLY A 13 13.36 -1.21 -13.82
N GLU A 14 12.36 -0.31 -13.90
CA GLU A 14 12.55 1.16 -13.87
C GLU A 14 13.37 1.66 -12.66
N TYR A 15 13.45 0.87 -11.58
CA TYR A 15 14.15 1.20 -10.34
C TYR A 15 15.22 0.19 -9.92
N ARG A 16 15.54 -0.79 -10.77
CA ARG A 16 16.64 -1.73 -10.48
C ARG A 16 17.94 -1.08 -10.94
N GLU A 17 18.76 -0.64 -9.99
CA GLU A 17 20.19 -0.48 -10.27
C GLU A 17 20.78 -1.88 -10.44
N ALA A 18 21.52 -2.09 -11.54
CA ALA A 18 22.00 -3.41 -11.97
C ALA A 18 22.83 -4.15 -10.89
N ASP A 19 23.46 -3.41 -9.98
CA ASP A 19 24.29 -3.93 -8.89
C ASP A 19 23.62 -3.92 -7.50
N THR A 20 22.31 -3.63 -7.42
CA THR A 20 21.60 -3.66 -6.12
C THR A 20 21.08 -5.05 -5.78
N GLY A 21 21.53 -5.58 -4.65
CA GLY A 21 21.01 -6.82 -4.07
C GLY A 21 19.50 -6.75 -3.84
N LEU A 22 18.81 -7.88 -3.98
CA LEU A 22 17.37 -7.99 -3.74
C LEU A 22 17.01 -7.49 -2.33
N ALA A 23 16.22 -6.41 -2.26
CA ALA A 23 15.71 -5.93 -0.98
C ALA A 23 14.77 -6.99 -0.38
N ARG A 24 15.04 -7.39 0.87
CA ARG A 24 14.15 -8.29 1.61
C ARG A 24 12.82 -7.56 1.87
N PRO A 25 11.66 -8.12 1.48
CA PRO A 25 10.36 -7.53 1.77
C PRO A 25 10.19 -7.25 3.27
N LYS A 26 9.54 -6.14 3.58
CA LYS A 26 9.17 -5.73 4.93
C LYS A 26 7.66 -5.65 5.01
N ASP A 27 7.11 -6.02 6.17
CA ASP A 27 5.67 -5.89 6.41
C ASP A 27 5.26 -4.42 6.33
N ALA A 28 4.15 -4.20 5.66
CA ALA A 28 3.61 -2.88 5.35
C ALA A 28 2.09 -3.00 5.20
N ALA A 29 1.40 -1.88 5.45
CA ALA A 29 -0.03 -1.77 5.26
C ALA A 29 -0.34 -0.60 4.32
N THR A 30 -1.46 -0.70 3.61
CA THR A 30 -1.99 0.37 2.75
C THR A 30 -3.47 0.57 3.02
N LEU A 31 -3.92 1.82 2.90
CA LEU A 31 -5.31 2.20 3.03
C LEU A 31 -5.85 2.61 1.66
N ILE A 32 -6.89 1.92 1.19
CA ILE A 32 -7.63 2.29 -0.01
C ILE A 32 -8.90 3.02 0.43
N VAL A 33 -8.88 4.35 0.36
CA VAL A 33 -10.04 5.18 0.71
C VAL A 33 -10.86 5.44 -0.54
N VAL A 34 -12.13 5.05 -0.51
CA VAL A 34 -13.09 5.25 -1.60
C VAL A 34 -14.10 6.31 -1.17
N ARG A 35 -14.25 7.35 -1.99
CA ARG A 35 -15.42 8.25 -1.93
C ARG A 35 -16.47 7.69 -2.88
N GLY A 36 -17.60 7.25 -2.32
CA GLY A 36 -18.73 6.72 -3.09
C GLY A 36 -19.47 7.80 -3.89
N GLY A 37 -20.40 7.38 -4.75
CA GLY A 37 -21.19 8.23 -5.63
C GLY A 37 -21.48 7.54 -6.97
N THR A 38 -22.11 8.26 -7.91
CA THR A 38 -22.28 7.79 -9.30
C THR A 38 -20.94 7.59 -10.00
N GLU A 39 -19.95 8.41 -9.65
CA GLU A 39 -18.55 8.29 -10.07
C GLU A 39 -17.66 8.14 -8.83
N PRO A 40 -17.40 6.89 -8.39
CA PRO A 40 -16.56 6.65 -7.23
C PRO A 40 -15.12 7.10 -7.49
N THR A 41 -14.50 7.73 -6.49
CA THR A 41 -13.11 8.20 -6.57
C THR A 41 -12.27 7.58 -5.46
N ILE A 42 -10.96 7.41 -5.72
CA ILE A 42 -10.01 6.82 -4.77
C ILE A 42 -8.98 7.86 -4.36
N LEU A 43 -8.66 7.92 -3.07
CA LEU A 43 -7.60 8.77 -2.57
C LEU A 43 -6.21 8.20 -2.93
N MET A 44 -5.41 9.00 -3.61
CA MET A 44 -4.00 8.70 -3.88
C MET A 44 -3.13 9.93 -3.58
N GLY A 45 -1.90 9.68 -3.17
CA GLY A 45 -0.86 10.70 -3.04
C GLY A 45 0.18 10.57 -4.15
N LYS A 46 0.75 11.70 -4.61
CA LYS A 46 1.91 11.68 -5.49
C LYS A 46 3.18 11.79 -4.66
N ARG A 47 4.11 10.85 -4.83
CA ARG A 47 5.41 10.90 -4.16
C ARG A 47 6.26 12.04 -4.70
N ALA A 48 6.95 12.75 -3.81
CA ALA A 48 7.90 13.79 -4.20
C ALA A 48 9.04 13.21 -5.04
N ALA A 49 9.61 14.03 -5.92
CA ALA A 49 10.71 13.64 -6.80
C ALA A 49 11.98 13.22 -6.03
N THR A 50 12.16 13.72 -4.81
CA THR A 50 13.32 13.46 -3.96
C THR A 50 13.25 12.12 -3.20
N HIS A 51 12.15 11.37 -3.30
CA HIS A 51 12.04 10.08 -2.61
C HIS A 51 12.90 9.02 -3.28
N ARG A 52 13.77 8.35 -2.50
CA ARG A 52 14.65 7.25 -2.97
C ARG A 52 13.89 6.07 -3.60
N PHE A 53 12.68 5.81 -3.12
CA PHE A 53 11.83 4.73 -3.62
C PHE A 53 10.63 5.33 -4.37
N MET A 54 10.31 4.86 -5.57
CA MET A 54 9.15 5.28 -6.37
C MET A 54 8.91 6.82 -6.43
N PRO A 55 9.91 7.65 -6.78
CA PRO A 55 9.69 9.09 -6.96
C PRO A 55 8.65 9.36 -8.06
N ASN A 56 7.87 10.43 -7.91
CA ASN A 56 6.85 10.90 -8.86
C ASN A 56 5.66 9.96 -9.13
N LYS A 57 5.55 8.80 -8.45
CA LYS A 57 4.44 7.87 -8.63
C LYS A 57 3.23 8.24 -7.77
N PHE A 58 2.03 7.95 -8.30
CA PHE A 58 0.82 7.90 -7.50
C PHE A 58 0.78 6.61 -6.68
N VAL A 59 0.53 6.75 -5.39
CA VAL A 59 0.48 5.64 -4.44
C VAL A 59 -0.72 5.79 -3.52
N PHE A 60 -1.22 4.67 -3.00
CA PHE A 60 -2.18 4.71 -1.91
C PHE A 60 -1.48 5.14 -0.61
N PRO A 61 -2.20 5.79 0.31
CA PRO A 61 -1.71 6.01 1.67
C PRO A 61 -1.28 4.68 2.31
N GLY A 62 -0.19 4.71 3.07
CA GLY A 62 0.36 3.52 3.70
C GLY A 62 1.80 3.68 4.11
N GLY A 63 2.38 2.62 4.65
CA GLY A 63 3.73 2.63 5.18
C GLY A 63 4.18 1.27 5.69
N ARG A 64 5.45 1.23 6.08
CA ARG A 64 6.03 0.10 6.81
C ARG A 64 5.32 -0.03 8.16
N LEU A 65 5.10 -1.28 8.59
CA LEU A 65 4.62 -1.57 9.95
C LEU A 65 5.67 -1.12 10.98
N ASP A 66 5.24 -0.37 12.00
CA ASP A 66 6.03 -0.08 13.20
C ASP A 66 5.80 -1.16 14.27
N LEU A 67 6.75 -1.36 15.18
CA LEU A 67 6.59 -2.29 16.29
C LEU A 67 5.42 -1.89 17.21
N ILE A 68 5.15 -0.59 17.34
CA ILE A 68 4.05 -0.13 18.19
C ILE A 68 2.68 -0.52 17.64
N ASP A 69 2.54 -0.69 16.32
CA ASP A 69 1.27 -1.01 15.67
C ASP A 69 0.69 -2.34 16.16
N GLN A 70 1.55 -3.29 16.54
CA GLN A 70 1.16 -4.61 17.06
C GLN A 70 0.66 -4.56 18.50
N ARG A 71 0.90 -3.45 19.21
CA ARG A 71 0.52 -3.27 20.63
C ARG A 71 -0.72 -2.40 20.79
N LEU A 72 -1.26 -1.88 19.68
CA LEU A 72 -2.46 -1.06 19.71
C LEU A 72 -3.67 -1.90 20.15
N GLN A 73 -4.36 -1.44 21.18
CA GLN A 73 -5.66 -1.99 21.54
C GLN A 73 -6.74 -1.35 20.66
N VAL A 74 -7.29 -2.15 19.75
CA VAL A 74 -8.38 -1.72 18.87
C VAL A 74 -9.72 -1.90 19.61
N PRO A 75 -10.61 -0.88 19.63
CA PRO A 75 -11.80 -0.88 20.48
C PRO A 75 -12.92 -1.85 20.05
N GLY A 76 -12.70 -2.67 19.02
CA GLY A 76 -13.69 -3.65 18.56
C GLY A 76 -13.15 -4.55 17.46
N ASP A 77 -13.92 -5.61 17.21
CA ASP A 77 -13.56 -6.60 16.19
C ASP A 77 -13.80 -6.07 14.77
N LEU A 78 -13.02 -6.61 13.83
CA LEU A 78 -13.29 -6.41 12.42
C LEU A 78 -14.63 -7.06 12.04
N ASN A 79 -15.32 -6.46 11.06
CA ASN A 79 -16.55 -7.04 10.52
C ASN A 79 -16.33 -8.52 10.13
N ALA A 80 -17.27 -9.40 10.49
CA ALA A 80 -17.14 -10.84 10.27
C ALA A 80 -16.80 -11.22 8.82
N LYS A 81 -17.35 -10.52 7.82
CA LYS A 81 -17.03 -10.76 6.39
C LYS A 81 -15.61 -10.36 6.04
N VAL A 82 -15.06 -9.35 6.71
CA VAL A 82 -13.65 -8.94 6.55
C VAL A 82 -12.75 -9.99 7.19
N MET A 83 -13.08 -10.46 8.40
CA MET A 83 -12.35 -11.54 9.07
C MET A 83 -12.33 -12.83 8.26
N GLU A 84 -13.46 -13.24 7.67
CA GLU A 84 -13.52 -14.41 6.79
C GLU A 84 -12.54 -14.29 5.62
N ARG A 85 -12.46 -13.11 5.00
CA ARG A 85 -11.52 -12.87 3.89
C ARG A 85 -10.07 -12.87 4.35
N LEU A 86 -9.75 -12.25 5.48
CA LEU A 86 -8.40 -12.22 6.02
C LEU A 86 -7.90 -13.63 6.39
N ARG A 87 -8.80 -14.49 6.88
CA ARG A 87 -8.51 -15.89 7.25
C ARG A 87 -8.23 -16.80 6.05
N LYS A 88 -8.59 -16.42 4.81
CA LYS A 88 -8.37 -17.24 3.60
C LYS A 88 -6.90 -17.34 3.17
N ALA A 89 -6.05 -16.39 3.57
CA ALA A 89 -4.66 -16.31 3.12
C ALA A 89 -3.65 -16.03 4.25
N THR A 90 -4.08 -16.12 5.51
CA THR A 90 -3.16 -15.95 6.62
C THR A 90 -2.19 -17.13 6.64
N ARG A 91 -0.89 -16.84 6.75
CA ARG A 91 0.14 -17.88 6.86
C ARG A 91 -0.24 -18.84 7.99
N LYS A 92 0.16 -20.11 7.83
CA LYS A 92 -0.20 -21.27 8.68
C LYS A 92 0.07 -21.12 10.19
N GLU A 93 0.66 -20.00 10.64
CA GLU A 93 1.15 -19.76 11.99
C GLU A 93 0.50 -18.54 12.67
N VAL A 94 -0.55 -17.92 12.11
CA VAL A 94 -1.29 -16.87 12.82
C VAL A 94 -2.28 -17.52 13.77
N THR A 95 -1.93 -17.56 15.05
CA THR A 95 -2.84 -17.93 16.15
C THR A 95 -3.65 -16.72 16.62
N ASP A 96 -4.92 -16.98 16.98
CA ASP A 96 -5.85 -16.01 17.57
C ASP A 96 -5.36 -15.47 18.93
#